data_AF-A0A925XD45-F1
#
_entry.id   AF-A0A925XD45-F1
#
_cell.length_a   1.000
_cell.length_b   1.000
_cell.length_c   1.000
_cell.angle_alpha   90.00
_cell.angle_beta   90.00
_cell.angle_gamma   90.00
#
_symmetry.space_group_name_H-M   'P 1'
#
loop_
_entity.id
_entity.type
_entity.pdbx_description
1 polymer ?
#
loop_
_entity_poly.entity_id
_entity_poly.type
_entity_poly.pdbx_seq_one_letter_code
_entity_poly.pdbx_strand_id
1 'polypeptide(L)'
;MQDEPTEFRDRLLNAQQTTPDLREGYQQELESIIHHRLRPRTRLLYGGGLLLGVALAIFGAWHLLHSHAPAADLRIAWTSYITVCSACGVIAVWLARAVWQGTFAWRSYYFVTESMFVAAGLIEVLALLQGTRAPSDPASTFWAVYVGVLLVACLGWSLSNRIDAARLDAREGMLRLESRLADIAERLPK
;
A
#
# COMPACT_ATOMS: atom_id res chain seq x y z
N MET A 1 5.56 -2.18 22.34
CA MET A 1 6.55 -1.36 21.62
C MET A 1 6.24 0.07 21.98
N GLN A 2 7.21 0.76 22.58
CA GLN A 2 7.04 2.07 23.21
C GLN A 2 7.14 3.18 22.16
N ASP A 3 6.01 3.83 21.87
CA ASP A 3 5.93 5.05 21.03
C ASP A 3 6.37 6.33 21.80
N GLU A 4 7.06 6.19 22.93
CA GLU A 4 7.43 7.27 23.86
C GLU A 4 8.38 8.37 23.32
N PRO A 5 9.34 8.15 22.39
CA PRO A 5 10.23 9.23 21.98
C PRO A 5 9.54 10.27 21.08
N THR A 6 8.53 9.84 20.33
CA THR A 6 7.70 10.74 19.50
C THR A 6 6.83 11.63 20.36
N GLU A 7 6.26 11.10 21.45
CA GLU A 7 5.31 11.84 22.28
C GLU A 7 5.98 12.94 23.12
N PHE A 8 7.16 12.67 23.69
CA PHE A 8 7.91 13.69 24.44
C PHE A 8 8.46 14.78 23.51
N ARG A 9 8.98 14.39 22.33
CA ARG A 9 9.43 15.34 21.30
C ARG A 9 8.27 16.21 20.81
N ASP A 10 7.11 15.63 20.50
CA ASP A 10 5.94 16.39 20.04
C ASP A 10 5.36 17.29 21.14
N ARG A 11 5.44 16.89 22.43
CA ARG A 11 5.09 17.77 23.56
C ARG A 11 6.06 18.95 23.71
N LEU A 12 7.37 18.73 23.55
CA LEU A 12 8.37 19.79 23.58
C LEU A 12 8.23 20.76 22.39
N LEU A 13 7.83 20.24 21.24
CA LEU A 13 7.57 21.03 20.04
C LEU A 13 6.26 21.81 20.11
N ASN A 14 5.23 21.25 20.74
CA ASN A 14 3.99 21.97 21.03
C ASN A 14 4.15 23.02 22.14
N ALA A 15 5.14 22.87 23.01
CA ALA A 15 5.42 23.83 24.09
C ALA A 15 6.09 25.12 23.58
N GLN A 16 6.79 25.10 22.45
CA GLN A 16 7.26 26.32 21.79
C GLN A 16 6.10 26.95 21.00
N GLN A 17 5.56 28.05 21.54
CA GLN A 17 4.54 28.86 20.87
C GLN A 17 5.12 29.41 19.55
N THR A 18 4.89 28.69 18.46
CA THR A 18 5.05 29.21 17.09
C THR A 18 4.05 30.33 16.87
N THR A 19 4.43 31.37 16.11
CA THR A 19 3.50 32.41 15.69
C THR A 19 2.34 31.78 14.89
N PRO A 20 1.09 32.22 15.12
CA PRO A 20 -0.10 31.59 14.52
C PRO A 20 -0.04 31.59 12.98
N ASP A 21 0.47 32.65 12.35
CA ASP A 21 0.62 32.73 10.89
C ASP A 21 1.57 31.65 10.32
N LEU A 22 2.71 31.39 10.97
CA LEU A 22 3.64 30.34 10.54
C LEU A 22 3.03 28.95 10.72
N ARG A 23 2.22 28.76 11.77
CA ARG A 23 1.53 27.48 12.01
C ARG A 23 0.51 27.20 10.92
N GLU A 24 -0.29 28.19 10.51
CA GLU A 24 -1.28 28.03 9.45
C GLU A 24 -0.62 27.73 8.10
N GLY A 25 0.45 28.46 7.75
CA GLY A 25 1.23 28.20 6.53
C GLY A 25 1.81 26.78 6.50
N TYR A 26 2.42 26.35 7.61
CA TYR A 26 2.96 24.99 7.74
C TYR A 26 1.86 23.92 7.63
N GLN A 27 0.70 24.12 8.26
CA GLN A 27 -0.42 23.18 8.18
C GLN A 27 -0.96 23.06 6.75
N GLN A 28 -1.09 24.17 6.04
CA GLN A 28 -1.56 24.18 4.66
C GLN A 28 -0.58 23.44 3.73
N GLU A 29 0.73 23.64 3.91
CA GLU A 29 1.76 22.96 3.14
C GLU A 29 1.81 21.46 3.45
N LEU A 30 1.75 21.10 4.74
CA LEU A 30 1.67 19.72 5.19
C LEU A 30 0.42 19.01 4.63
N GLU A 31 -0.72 19.69 4.65
CA GLU A 31 -1.97 19.16 4.10
C GLU A 31 -1.86 18.93 2.59
N SER A 32 -1.18 19.81 1.86
CA SER A 32 -0.92 19.64 0.43
C SER A 32 -0.03 18.43 0.11
N ILE A 33 0.92 18.11 0.99
CA ILE A 33 1.82 16.96 0.85
C ILE A 33 1.07 15.67 1.18
N ILE A 34 0.27 15.68 2.25
CA ILE A 34 -0.46 14.49 2.71
C ILE A 34 -1.65 14.16 1.80
N HIS A 35 -2.44 15.16 1.41
CA HIS A 35 -3.65 14.99 0.63
C HIS A 35 -3.40 15.29 -0.85
N HIS A 36 -2.94 14.27 -1.56
CA HIS A 36 -2.89 14.37 -3.02
C HIS A 36 -4.29 14.27 -3.61
N ARG A 37 -4.70 15.31 -4.33
CA ARG A 37 -5.89 15.24 -5.21
C ARG A 37 -5.56 14.38 -6.42
N LEU A 38 -6.39 13.37 -6.65
CA LEU A 38 -6.24 12.50 -7.82
C LEU A 38 -6.52 13.30 -9.09
N ARG A 39 -5.55 13.36 -10.00
CA ARG A 39 -5.79 13.90 -11.34
C ARG A 39 -6.82 13.02 -12.08
N PRO A 40 -7.67 13.59 -12.96
CA PRO A 40 -8.72 12.83 -13.66
C PRO A 40 -8.18 11.61 -14.43
N ARG A 41 -6.99 11.75 -15.04
CA ARG A 41 -6.30 10.66 -15.75
C ARG A 41 -5.92 9.53 -14.80
N THR A 42 -5.40 9.85 -13.62
CA THR A 42 -5.03 8.86 -12.62
C THR A 42 -6.25 8.16 -12.05
N ARG A 43 -7.36 8.88 -11.88
CA ARG A 43 -8.65 8.30 -11.46
C ARG A 43 -9.17 7.27 -12.47
N LEU A 44 -8.99 7.52 -13.77
CA LEU A 44 -9.31 6.58 -14.85
C LEU A 44 -8.41 5.34 -14.81
N LEU A 45 -7.10 5.50 -14.58
CA LEU A 45 -6.18 4.37 -14.42
C LEU A 45 -6.54 3.50 -13.22
N TYR A 46 -6.82 4.10 -12.06
CA TYR A 46 -7.26 3.36 -10.88
C TYR A 46 -8.62 2.67 -11.08
N GLY A 47 -9.55 3.34 -11.77
CA GLY A 47 -10.83 2.74 -12.15
C GLY A 47 -10.68 1.55 -13.11
N GLY A 48 -9.76 1.65 -14.08
CA GLY A 48 -9.43 0.55 -14.98
C GLY A 48 -8.79 -0.63 -14.25
N GLY A 49 -7.87 -0.36 -13.32
CA GLY A 49 -7.28 -1.39 -12.46
C GLY A 49 -8.31 -2.10 -11.58
N LEU A 50 -9.27 -1.35 -11.03
CA LEU A 50 -10.39 -1.91 -10.27
C LEU A 50 -11.24 -2.86 -11.12
N LEU A 51 -11.64 -2.43 -12.32
CA LEU A 51 -12.43 -3.26 -13.25
C LEU A 51 -11.68 -4.52 -13.67
N LEU A 52 -10.38 -4.40 -13.96
CA LEU A 52 -9.54 -5.54 -14.31
C LEU A 52 -9.46 -6.54 -13.15
N GLY A 53 -9.26 -6.08 -11.91
CA GLY A 53 -9.25 -6.93 -10.73
C GLY A 53 -10.57 -7.68 -10.52
N VAL A 54 -11.70 -7.01 -10.71
CA VAL A 54 -13.04 -7.63 -10.63
C VAL A 54 -13.21 -8.69 -11.73
N ALA A 55 -12.81 -8.38 -12.97
CA ALA A 55 -12.90 -9.33 -14.09
C ALA A 55 -12.05 -10.59 -13.84
N LEU A 56 -10.83 -10.42 -13.33
CA LEU A 56 -9.94 -11.54 -12.99
C LEU A 56 -10.51 -12.41 -11.86
N ALA A 57 -11.11 -11.79 -10.83
CA ALA A 57 -11.79 -12.53 -9.77
C ALA A 57 -12.96 -13.35 -10.34
N ILE A 58 -13.84 -12.75 -11.13
CA ILE A 58 -14.98 -13.46 -11.75
C ILE A 58 -14.48 -14.63 -12.62
N PHE A 59 -13.45 -14.40 -13.44
CA PHE A 59 -12.85 -15.44 -14.28
C PHE A 59 -12.26 -16.60 -13.45
N GLY A 60 -11.57 -16.29 -12.35
CA GLY A 60 -11.03 -17.29 -11.44
C GLY A 60 -12.11 -18.13 -10.76
N ALA A 61 -13.19 -17.51 -10.27
CA ALA A 61 -14.35 -18.24 -9.73
C ALA A 61 -14.97 -19.16 -10.78
N TRP A 62 -15.16 -18.64 -11.99
CA TRP A 62 -15.73 -19.41 -13.10
C TRP A 62 -14.87 -20.63 -13.44
N HIS A 63 -13.55 -20.45 -13.56
CA HIS A 63 -12.61 -21.53 -13.84
C HIS A 63 -12.65 -22.61 -12.75
N LEU A 64 -12.66 -22.22 -11.47
CA LEU A 64 -12.74 -23.16 -10.35
C LEU A 64 -14.05 -23.95 -10.35
N LEU A 65 -15.18 -23.29 -10.61
CA LEU A 65 -16.49 -23.94 -10.69
C LEU A 65 -16.58 -24.99 -11.82
N HIS A 66 -15.82 -24.82 -12.91
CA HIS A 66 -15.82 -25.74 -14.06
C HIS A 66 -14.66 -26.74 -14.04
N SER A 67 -13.72 -26.61 -13.10
CA SER A 67 -12.58 -27.53 -12.98
C SER A 67 -13.02 -28.88 -12.39
N HIS A 68 -12.67 -29.99 -13.06
CA HIS A 68 -12.99 -31.36 -12.64
C HIS A 68 -11.86 -31.98 -11.79
N ALA A 69 -11.18 -31.16 -10.98
CA ALA A 69 -10.01 -31.58 -10.23
C ALA A 69 -10.36 -32.53 -9.07
N PRO A 70 -9.44 -33.42 -8.66
CA PRO A 70 -9.62 -34.25 -7.47
C PRO A 70 -9.84 -33.39 -6.22
N ALA A 71 -10.64 -33.89 -5.27
CA ALA A 71 -11.12 -33.11 -4.12
C ALA A 71 -10.01 -32.53 -3.22
N ALA A 72 -8.83 -33.16 -3.16
CA ALA A 72 -7.70 -32.65 -2.39
C ALA A 72 -7.07 -31.41 -3.02
N ASP A 73 -6.89 -31.41 -4.34
CA ASP A 73 -6.35 -30.27 -5.09
C ASP A 73 -7.37 -29.13 -5.15
N LEU A 74 -8.65 -29.48 -5.23
CA LEU A 74 -9.76 -28.52 -5.18
C LEU A 74 -9.73 -27.70 -3.88
N ARG A 75 -9.46 -28.32 -2.71
CA ARG A 75 -9.39 -27.60 -1.43
C ARG A 75 -8.29 -26.56 -1.41
N ILE A 76 -7.09 -26.91 -1.87
CA ILE A 76 -5.97 -25.98 -1.85
C ILE A 76 -6.22 -24.84 -2.85
N ALA A 77 -6.71 -25.17 -4.06
CA ALA A 77 -7.10 -24.18 -5.08
C ALA A 77 -8.17 -23.20 -4.55
N TRP A 78 -9.19 -23.70 -3.83
CA TRP A 78 -10.20 -22.86 -3.17
C TRP A 78 -9.59 -21.96 -2.11
N THR A 79 -8.69 -22.48 -1.25
CA THR A 79 -8.05 -21.65 -0.22
C THR A 79 -7.20 -20.55 -0.84
N SER A 80 -6.35 -20.85 -1.82
CA SER A 80 -5.54 -19.84 -2.51
C SER A 80 -6.41 -18.80 -3.21
N TYR A 81 -7.50 -19.24 -3.85
CA TYR A 81 -8.42 -18.34 -4.54
C TYR A 81 -9.17 -17.43 -3.58
N ILE A 82 -9.69 -17.94 -2.47
CA ILE A 82 -10.35 -17.14 -1.44
C ILE A 82 -9.35 -16.12 -0.85
N THR A 83 -8.11 -16.53 -0.58
CA THR A 83 -7.06 -15.61 -0.11
C THR A 83 -6.81 -14.49 -1.11
N VAL A 84 -6.58 -14.80 -2.39
CA VAL A 84 -6.40 -13.79 -3.46
C VAL A 84 -7.61 -12.87 -3.56
N CYS A 85 -8.81 -13.43 -3.64
CA CYS A 85 -10.04 -12.65 -3.79
C CYS A 85 -10.32 -11.75 -2.58
N SER A 86 -10.02 -12.22 -1.37
CA SER A 86 -10.15 -11.39 -0.17
C SER A 86 -9.17 -10.21 -0.20
N ALA A 87 -7.92 -10.44 -0.59
CA ALA A 87 -6.92 -9.37 -0.75
C ALA A 87 -7.34 -8.37 -1.85
N CYS A 88 -7.75 -8.87 -3.02
CA CYS A 88 -8.29 -8.05 -4.10
C CYS A 88 -9.53 -7.26 -3.69
N GLY A 89 -10.43 -7.86 -2.90
CA GLY A 89 -11.64 -7.22 -2.39
C GLY A 89 -11.33 -6.06 -1.45
N VAL A 90 -10.38 -6.24 -0.52
CA VAL A 90 -9.92 -5.16 0.37
C VAL A 90 -9.34 -4.00 -0.45
N ILE A 91 -8.49 -4.29 -1.45
CA ILE A 91 -7.93 -3.28 -2.35
C ILE A 91 -9.02 -2.58 -3.15
N ALA A 92 -9.99 -3.34 -3.65
CA ALA A 92 -11.07 -2.80 -4.47
C ALA A 92 -11.96 -1.84 -3.67
N VAL A 93 -12.36 -2.22 -2.46
CA VAL A 93 -13.12 -1.35 -1.54
C VAL A 93 -12.32 -0.09 -1.21
N TRP A 94 -11.03 -0.25 -0.95
CA TRP A 94 -10.15 0.85 -0.62
C TRP A 94 -9.94 1.81 -1.82
N LEU A 95 -9.73 1.28 -3.02
CA LEU A 95 -9.62 2.06 -4.26
C LEU A 95 -10.94 2.76 -4.58
N ALA A 96 -12.06 2.08 -4.44
CA ALA A 96 -13.38 2.66 -4.64
C ALA A 96 -13.62 3.82 -3.67
N ARG A 97 -13.22 3.67 -2.40
CA ARG A 97 -13.28 4.74 -1.41
C ARG A 97 -12.38 5.92 -1.80
N ALA A 98 -11.14 5.68 -2.21
CA ALA A 98 -10.21 6.72 -2.67
C ALA A 98 -10.75 7.47 -3.91
N VAL A 99 -11.31 6.73 -4.88
CA VAL A 99 -11.90 7.29 -6.10
C VAL A 99 -13.16 8.08 -5.77
N TRP A 100 -13.98 7.65 -4.81
CA TRP A 100 -15.18 8.38 -4.38
C TRP A 100 -14.80 9.67 -3.66
N GLN A 101 -13.91 9.60 -2.67
CA GLN A 101 -13.50 10.74 -1.87
C GLN A 101 -12.68 11.77 -2.67
N GLY A 102 -12.07 11.35 -3.79
CA GLY A 102 -11.27 12.23 -4.67
C GLY A 102 -9.95 12.68 -4.06
N THR A 103 -9.72 12.34 -2.79
CA THR A 103 -8.50 12.55 -2.03
C THR A 103 -7.95 11.22 -1.59
N PHE A 104 -6.64 11.21 -1.37
CA PHE A 104 -5.93 10.01 -1.02
C PHE A 104 -4.86 10.30 0.02
N ALA A 105 -4.92 9.59 1.14
CA ALA A 105 -3.90 9.67 2.18
C ALA A 105 -2.79 8.66 1.87
N TRP A 106 -1.56 9.16 1.65
CA TRP A 106 -0.39 8.33 1.34
C TRP A 106 -0.14 7.21 2.36
N ARG A 107 -0.41 7.46 3.65
CA ARG A 107 -0.28 6.43 4.71
C ARG A 107 -1.14 5.19 4.46
N SER A 108 -2.36 5.38 3.97
CA SER A 108 -3.26 4.28 3.65
C SER A 108 -2.75 3.42 2.50
N TYR A 109 -1.93 3.98 1.60
CA TYR A 109 -1.30 3.25 0.49
C TYR A 109 -0.27 2.24 0.95
N TYR A 110 0.56 2.66 1.90
CA TYR A 110 1.65 1.85 2.42
C TYR A 110 1.10 0.59 3.08
N PHE A 111 0.07 0.76 3.91
CA PHE A 111 -0.60 -0.38 4.54
C PHE A 111 -1.18 -1.38 3.52
N VAL A 112 -1.82 -0.89 2.45
CA VAL A 112 -2.40 -1.76 1.41
C VAL A 112 -1.31 -2.51 0.65
N THR A 113 -0.26 -1.81 0.22
CA THR A 113 0.84 -2.45 -0.53
C THR A 113 1.65 -3.44 0.30
N GLU A 114 1.84 -3.17 1.60
CA GLU A 114 2.48 -4.12 2.51
C GLU A 114 1.60 -5.37 2.74
N SER A 115 0.30 -5.18 2.89
CA SER A 115 -0.66 -6.29 2.98
C SER A 115 -0.66 -7.16 1.71
N MET A 116 -0.56 -6.53 0.52
CA MET A 116 -0.43 -7.25 -0.74
C MET A 116 0.84 -8.08 -0.83
N PHE A 117 1.98 -7.50 -0.40
CA PHE A 117 3.24 -8.21 -0.41
C PHE A 117 3.19 -9.45 0.50
N VAL A 118 2.62 -9.32 1.70
CA VAL A 118 2.43 -10.45 2.62
C VAL A 118 1.51 -11.52 2.01
N ALA A 119 0.39 -11.11 1.41
CA ALA A 119 -0.54 -12.04 0.75
C ALA A 119 0.13 -12.78 -0.43
N ALA A 120 0.88 -12.07 -1.26
CA ALA A 120 1.65 -12.66 -2.36
C ALA A 120 2.69 -13.66 -1.84
N GLY A 121 3.41 -13.32 -0.76
CA GLY A 121 4.37 -14.23 -0.12
C GLY A 121 3.72 -15.50 0.42
N LEU A 122 2.52 -15.40 1.02
CA LEU A 122 1.78 -16.57 1.48
C LEU A 122 1.36 -17.47 0.32
N ILE A 123 0.89 -16.90 -0.79
CA ILE A 123 0.50 -17.65 -1.98
C ILE A 123 1.73 -18.34 -2.60
N GLU A 124 2.89 -17.67 -2.64
CA GLU A 124 4.14 -18.26 -3.12
C GLU A 124 4.56 -19.47 -2.28
N VAL A 125 4.51 -19.36 -0.96
CA VAL A 125 4.82 -20.49 -0.07
C VAL A 125 3.87 -21.67 -0.34
N LEU A 126 2.58 -21.41 -0.54
CA LEU A 126 1.61 -22.46 -0.89
C LEU A 126 1.90 -23.07 -2.28
N ALA A 127 2.25 -22.25 -3.26
CA ALA A 127 2.61 -22.70 -4.61
C ALA A 127 3.87 -23.58 -4.61
N LEU A 128 4.90 -23.19 -3.87
CA LEU A 128 6.13 -23.97 -3.69
C LEU A 128 5.86 -25.29 -2.98
N LEU A 129 5.05 -25.27 -1.91
CA LEU A 129 4.65 -26.50 -1.21
C LEU A 129 3.89 -27.46 -2.14
N GLN A 130 3.04 -26.96 -3.04
CA GLN A 130 2.40 -27.79 -4.07
C GLN A 130 3.43 -28.35 -5.06
N GLY A 131 4.35 -27.51 -5.57
CA GLY A 131 5.40 -27.93 -6.49
C GLY A 131 6.28 -29.05 -5.93
N THR A 132 6.61 -28.99 -4.64
CA THR A 132 7.38 -30.06 -3.98
C THR A 132 6.63 -31.39 -3.83
N ARG A 133 5.29 -31.37 -3.85
CA ARG A 133 4.45 -32.58 -3.75
C ARG A 133 4.23 -33.28 -5.10
N ALA A 134 4.27 -32.53 -6.20
CA ALA A 134 4.05 -33.04 -7.56
C ALA A 134 5.13 -32.52 -8.53
N PRO A 135 6.42 -32.86 -8.34
CA PRO A 135 7.52 -32.30 -9.11
C PRO A 135 7.51 -32.68 -10.60
N SER A 136 6.79 -33.74 -10.97
CA SER A 136 6.63 -34.18 -12.36
C SER A 136 5.51 -33.45 -13.10
N ASP A 137 4.70 -32.63 -12.42
CA ASP A 137 3.63 -31.87 -13.06
C ASP A 137 4.14 -30.51 -13.59
N PRO A 138 4.21 -30.31 -14.92
CA PRO A 138 4.67 -29.05 -15.50
C PRO A 138 3.75 -27.88 -15.15
N ALA A 139 2.46 -28.11 -14.89
CA ALA A 139 1.52 -27.06 -14.51
C ALA A 139 1.85 -26.47 -13.14
N SER A 140 2.24 -27.33 -12.18
CA SER A 140 2.65 -26.90 -10.84
C SER A 140 3.94 -26.08 -10.85
N THR A 141 4.91 -26.48 -11.68
CA THR A 141 6.18 -25.76 -11.84
C THR A 141 5.96 -24.39 -12.51
N PHE A 142 5.13 -24.34 -13.55
CA PHE A 142 4.79 -23.09 -14.23
C PHE A 142 4.05 -22.11 -13.30
N TRP A 143 3.12 -22.63 -12.47
CA TRP A 143 2.43 -21.85 -11.46
C TRP A 143 3.39 -21.24 -10.44
N ALA A 144 4.33 -22.01 -9.90
CA ALA A 144 5.34 -21.51 -8.96
C ALA A 144 6.19 -20.39 -9.60
N VAL A 145 6.62 -20.53 -10.85
CA VAL A 145 7.35 -19.47 -11.56
C VAL A 145 6.48 -18.22 -11.72
N TYR A 146 5.21 -18.38 -12.09
CA TYR A 146 4.28 -17.27 -12.25
C TYR A 146 4.07 -16.48 -10.95
N VAL A 147 3.83 -17.18 -9.84
CA VAL A 147 3.68 -16.56 -8.51
C VAL A 147 4.99 -15.93 -8.05
N GLY A 148 6.14 -16.53 -8.36
CA GLY A 148 7.45 -15.95 -8.08
C GLY A 148 7.69 -14.62 -8.81
N VAL A 149 7.31 -14.52 -10.08
CA VAL A 149 7.36 -13.24 -10.83
C VAL A 149 6.43 -12.20 -10.21
N LEU A 150 5.22 -12.60 -9.80
CA LEU A 150 4.28 -11.73 -9.10
C LEU A 150 4.87 -11.21 -7.78
N LEU A 151 5.54 -12.08 -7.01
CA LEU A 151 6.19 -11.71 -5.76
C LEU A 151 7.30 -10.68 -5.98
N VAL A 152 8.13 -10.85 -7.02
CA VAL A 152 9.17 -9.87 -7.39
C VAL A 152 8.55 -8.52 -7.77
N ALA A 153 7.45 -8.52 -8.52
CA ALA A 153 6.73 -7.28 -8.85
C ALA A 153 6.17 -6.61 -7.58
N CYS A 154 5.56 -7.37 -6.67
CA CYS A 154 5.08 -6.87 -5.37
C CYS A 154 6.22 -6.33 -4.51
N LEU A 155 7.39 -6.98 -4.53
CA LEU A 155 8.58 -6.53 -3.80
C LEU A 155 9.08 -5.19 -4.36
N GLY A 156 9.22 -5.08 -5.69
CA GLY A 156 9.64 -3.84 -6.34
C GLY A 156 8.70 -2.68 -6.04
N TRP A 157 7.38 -2.95 -6.06
CA TRP A 157 6.38 -1.96 -5.69
C TRP A 157 6.48 -1.57 -4.21
N SER A 158 6.56 -2.55 -3.30
CA SER A 158 6.72 -2.30 -1.86
C SER A 158 7.99 -1.48 -1.56
N LEU A 159 9.10 -1.78 -2.23
CA LEU A 159 10.35 -1.03 -2.08
C LEU A 159 10.22 0.41 -2.57
N SER A 160 9.65 0.62 -3.76
CA SER A 160 9.38 1.96 -4.29
C SER A 160 8.55 2.78 -3.29
N ASN A 161 7.53 2.16 -2.73
CA ASN A 161 6.68 2.79 -1.73
C ASN A 161 7.42 3.15 -0.45
N ARG A 162 8.30 2.28 0.06
CA ARG A 162 9.14 2.58 1.22
C ARG A 162 10.11 3.75 0.95
N ILE A 163 10.65 3.83 -0.27
CA ILE A 163 11.50 4.96 -0.68
C ILE A 163 10.70 6.26 -0.70
N ASP A 164 9.49 6.25 -1.26
CA ASP A 164 8.65 7.44 -1.31
C ASP A 164 8.14 7.86 0.08
N ALA A 165 7.87 6.89 0.97
CA ALA A 165 7.58 7.15 2.38
C ALA A 165 8.76 7.87 3.05
N ALA A 166 9.97 7.34 2.91
CA ALA A 166 11.17 7.94 3.49
C ALA A 166 11.45 9.35 2.94
N ARG A 167 11.17 9.59 1.64
CA ARG A 167 11.27 10.92 1.03
C ARG A 167 10.25 11.90 1.60
N LEU A 168 9.02 11.46 1.85
CA LEU A 168 7.99 12.29 2.47
C LEU A 168 8.38 12.66 3.90
N ASP A 169 8.84 11.70 4.70
CA ASP A 169 9.30 11.93 6.07
C ASP A 169 10.50 12.90 6.11
N ALA A 170 11.43 12.77 5.15
CA ALA A 170 12.56 13.69 5.02
C ALA A 170 12.11 15.12 4.65
N ARG A 171 11.16 15.26 3.72
CA ARG A 171 10.59 16.58 3.34
C ARG A 171 9.86 17.22 4.50
N GLU A 172 9.06 16.46 5.24
CA GLU A 172 8.40 16.95 6.44
C GLU A 172 9.43 17.41 7.49
N GLY A 173 10.50 16.64 7.69
CA GLY A 173 11.61 17.02 8.56
C GLY A 173 12.27 18.34 8.16
N MET A 174 12.47 18.56 6.86
CA MET A 174 13.05 19.79 6.32
C MET A 174 12.14 21.00 6.53
N LEU A 175 10.84 20.88 6.21
CA LEU A 175 9.86 21.96 6.42
C LEU A 175 9.73 22.34 7.90
N ARG A 176 9.82 21.36 8.80
CA ARG A 176 9.88 21.61 10.25
C ARG A 176 11.14 22.36 10.67
N LEU A 177 12.26 22.20 9.98
CA LEU A 177 13.48 22.96 10.26
C LEU A 177 13.39 24.38 9.68
N GLU A 178 12.90 24.53 8.45
CA GLU A 178 12.72 25.83 7.80
C GLU A 178 11.77 26.74 8.59
N SER A 179 10.62 26.22 9.02
CA SER A 179 9.67 26.97 9.86
C SER A 179 10.27 27.42 11.19
N ARG A 180 11.15 26.62 11.81
CA ARG A 180 11.87 27.02 13.03
C ARG A 180 12.92 28.09 12.77
N LEU A 181 13.66 27.98 11.67
CA LEU A 181 14.64 28.99 11.30
C LEU A 181 13.97 30.33 11.02
N ALA A 182 12.80 30.31 10.37
CA ALA A 182 11.97 31.50 10.16
C ALA A 182 11.51 32.11 11.49
N ASP A 183 10.97 31.32 12.41
CA ASP A 183 10.52 31.80 13.74
C ASP A 183 11.69 32.37 14.57
N ILE A 184 12.87 31.75 14.51
CA ILE A 184 14.07 32.31 15.18
C ILE A 184 14.51 33.63 14.54
N ALA A 185 14.49 33.72 13.21
CA ALA A 185 14.85 34.94 12.49
C ALA A 185 13.90 36.11 12.81
N GLU A 186 12.60 35.84 12.97
CA GLU A 186 11.62 36.86 13.36
C GLU A 186 11.80 37.37 14.80
N ARG A 187 12.32 36.53 15.70
CA ARG A 187 12.54 36.88 17.12
C ARG A 187 13.85 37.62 17.37
N LEU A 188 14.77 37.65 16.43
CA LEU A 188 16.04 38.36 16.60
C LEU A 188 15.81 39.88 16.56
N PRO A 189 16.31 40.64 17.55
CA PRO A 189 16.21 42.09 17.54
C PRO A 189 16.96 42.67 16.34
N LYS A 190 16.31 43.58 15.61
CA LYS A 190 16.90 44.30 14.47
C LYS A 190 18.00 45.26 14.91
#